data_AF-A0A3B9ZL37-F1
#
_entry.id   AF-A0A3B9ZL37-F1
#
_cell.length_a   1.000
_cell.length_b   1.000
_cell.length_c   1.000
_cell.angle_alpha   90.00
_cell.angle_beta   90.00
_cell.angle_gamma   90.00
#
_symmetry.space_group_name_H-M   'P 1'
#
loop_
_entity.id
_entity.type
_entity.pdbx_description
1 polymer ?
#
loop_
_entity_poly.entity_id
_entity_poly.type
_entity_poly.pdbx_seq_one_letter_code
_entity_poly.pdbx_strand_id
1 'polypeptide(L)'
;YAIYANPEHVHILISRSPTHSEEELASIIAKSSEKFINENRLASGAFSWQQSGAAFSVSKKGVDWVCKYILNQAKHHKQESFAQEYDRYLKFYKQ
;
A
#
# COMPACT_ATOMS: atom_id res chain seq x y z
N TYR A 1 -7.14 7.94 -4.85
CA TYR A 1 -7.66 7.39 -6.12
C TYR A 1 -8.17 5.98 -5.93
N ALA A 2 -7.36 5.04 -5.43
CA ALA A 2 -7.80 3.68 -5.14
C ALA A 2 -7.09 3.15 -3.88
N ILE A 3 -7.73 2.23 -3.17
CA ILE A 3 -7.17 1.50 -2.04
C ILE A 3 -7.68 0.07 -2.07
N TYR A 4 -6.80 -0.88 -1.74
CA TYR A 4 -7.19 -2.27 -1.52
C TYR A 4 -6.31 -2.88 -0.42
N ALA A 5 -6.93 -3.62 0.49
CA ALA A 5 -6.27 -4.30 1.60
C ALA A 5 -6.33 -5.81 1.40
N ASN A 6 -5.15 -6.42 1.24
CA ASN A 6 -4.95 -7.86 1.35
C ASN A 6 -4.79 -8.23 2.85
N PRO A 7 -4.90 -9.51 3.23
CA PRO A 7 -4.74 -9.93 4.63
C PRO A 7 -3.41 -9.50 5.27
N GLU A 8 -2.34 -9.46 4.46
CA GLU A 8 -0.97 -9.19 4.93
C GLU A 8 -0.38 -7.84 4.47
N HIS A 9 -1.01 -7.11 3.55
CA HIS A 9 -0.50 -5.82 3.06
C HIS A 9 -1.60 -4.95 2.41
N VAL A 10 -1.30 -3.67 2.14
CA VAL A 10 -2.25 -2.72 1.54
C VAL A 10 -1.60 -1.96 0.40
N HIS A 11 -2.33 -1.76 -0.70
CA HIS A 11 -1.96 -0.84 -1.77
C HIS A 11 -2.83 0.41 -1.75
N ILE A 12 -2.22 1.58 -1.84
CA ILE A 12 -2.91 2.87 -1.88
C ILE A 12 -2.32 3.73 -2.99
N LEU A 13 -3.19 4.24 -3.88
CA LEU A 13 -2.84 5.29 -4.83
C LEU A 13 -3.47 6.61 -4.39
N ILE A 14 -2.64 7.58 -4.04
CA ILE A 14 -3.05 8.91 -3.57
C ILE A 14 -2.40 10.02 -4.39
N SER A 15 -3.09 11.16 -4.48
CA SER A 15 -2.44 12.42 -4.87
C SER A 15 -1.90 13.07 -3.60
N ARG A 16 -0.67 13.55 -3.62
CA ARG A 16 -0.05 14.27 -2.49
C ARG A 16 0.37 15.68 -2.88
N SER A 17 0.40 16.58 -1.89
CA SER A 17 1.13 17.85 -2.03
C SER A 17 2.63 17.56 -2.15
N PRO A 18 3.38 18.31 -2.98
CA PRO A 18 4.83 18.21 -3.03
C PRO A 18 5.51 18.55 -1.69
N THR A 19 4.82 19.27 -0.80
CA THR A 19 5.32 19.66 0.52
C THR A 19 5.38 18.52 1.54
N HIS A 20 4.66 17.42 1.31
CA HIS A 20 4.63 16.26 2.19
C HIS A 20 5.45 15.13 1.59
N SER A 21 6.31 14.49 2.39
CA SER A 21 7.06 13.33 1.96
C SER A 21 6.18 12.08 1.91
N GLU A 22 6.62 11.07 1.16
CA GLU A 22 6.00 9.75 1.14
C GLU A 22 6.02 9.11 2.54
N GLU A 23 7.12 9.29 3.27
CA GLU A 23 7.29 8.76 4.63
C GLU A 23 6.33 9.40 5.63
N GLU A 24 6.11 10.73 5.53
CA GLU A 24 5.16 11.45 6.39
C GLU A 24 3.75 10.90 6.21
N LEU A 25 3.30 10.76 4.96
CA LEU A 25 1.97 10.25 4.64
C LEU A 25 1.81 8.78 5.07
N ALA A 26 2.81 7.94 4.80
CA ALA A 26 2.80 6.55 5.24
C ALA A 26 2.74 6.45 6.77
N SER A 27 3.50 7.29 7.48
CA SER A 27 3.52 7.33 8.95
C SER A 27 2.17 7.74 9.53
N ILE A 28 1.52 8.75 8.95
CA ILE A 28 0.19 9.19 9.39
C ILE A 28 -0.82 8.07 9.20
N ILE A 29 -0.86 7.48 8.00
CA ILE A 29 -1.79 6.39 7.68
C ILE A 29 -1.56 5.20 8.62
N ALA A 30 -0.30 4.79 8.80
CA ALA A 30 0.06 3.66 9.65
C ALA A 30 -0.35 3.88 11.10
N LYS A 31 0.05 5.01 11.71
CA LYS A 31 -0.26 5.33 13.11
C LYS A 31 -1.76 5.48 13.36
N SER A 32 -2.46 6.19 12.47
CA SER A 32 -3.90 6.42 12.63
C SER A 32 -4.69 5.13 12.47
N SER A 33 -4.36 4.29 11.48
CA SER A 33 -5.05 3.01 11.28
C SER A 33 -4.71 2.00 12.37
N GLU A 34 -3.46 1.91 12.81
CA GLU A 34 -3.05 1.05 13.92
C GLU A 34 -3.80 1.39 15.21
N LYS A 35 -3.82 2.68 15.56
CA LYS A 35 -4.59 3.17 16.71
C LYS A 35 -6.07 2.79 16.59
N PHE A 36 -6.69 3.08 15.44
CA PHE A 36 -8.10 2.80 15.20
C PHE A 36 -8.42 1.30 15.31
N ILE A 37 -7.63 0.43 14.67
CA ILE A 37 -7.81 -1.02 14.69
C ILE A 37 -7.70 -1.56 16.12
N ASN A 38 -6.70 -1.11 16.87
CA ASN A 38 -6.46 -1.56 18.24
C ASN A 38 -7.53 -1.06 19.22
N GLU A 39 -7.91 0.21 19.16
CA GLU A 39 -8.95 0.79 20.03
C GLU A 39 -10.31 0.12 19.81
N ASN A 40 -10.61 -0.27 18.56
CA ASN A 40 -11.87 -0.92 18.20
C ASN A 40 -11.79 -2.46 18.19
N ARG A 41 -10.65 -3.05 18.56
CA ARG A 41 -10.44 -4.52 18.60
C ARG A 41 -10.82 -5.21 17.28
N LEU A 42 -10.41 -4.62 16.16
CA LEU A 42 -10.75 -5.12 14.82
C LEU A 42 -9.82 -6.25 14.33
N ALA A 43 -8.81 -6.62 15.13
CA ALA A 43 -7.92 -7.75 14.90
C ALA A 43 -7.91 -8.66 16.14
N SER A 44 -7.57 -9.94 15.95
CA SER A 44 -7.53 -10.94 17.03
C SER A 44 -6.43 -10.70 18.09
N GLY A 45 -5.61 -9.67 17.93
CA GLY A 45 -4.55 -9.27 18.85
C GLY A 45 -4.12 -7.83 18.61
N ALA A 46 -2.96 -7.44 19.17
CA ALA A 46 -2.37 -6.14 18.88
C ALA A 46 -1.96 -6.10 17.40
N PHE A 47 -2.58 -5.21 16.64
CA PHE A 47 -2.22 -4.94 15.27
C PHE A 47 -1.05 -3.94 15.25
N SER A 48 -0.09 -4.16 14.36
CA SER A 48 0.96 -3.20 14.06
C SER A 48 1.40 -3.31 12.61
N TRP A 49 1.86 -2.19 12.05
CA TRP A 49 2.48 -2.18 10.73
C TRP A 49 3.95 -2.59 10.82
N GLN A 50 4.47 -3.17 9.71
CA GLN A 50 5.91 -3.31 9.52
C GLN A 50 6.61 -1.93 9.49
N GLN A 51 7.88 -1.89 9.88
CA GLN A 51 8.66 -0.65 9.92
C GLN A 51 9.03 -0.09 8.55
N SER A 52 8.94 -0.90 7.49
CA SER A 52 9.31 -0.52 6.13
C SER A 52 8.12 -0.58 5.18
N GLY A 53 8.23 0.16 4.08
CA GLY A 53 7.24 0.17 3.01
C GLY A 53 7.88 0.58 1.69
N ALA A 54 7.08 0.57 0.63
CA ALA A 54 7.53 0.97 -0.70
C ALA A 54 6.63 2.09 -1.22
N ALA A 55 7.25 3.10 -1.84
CA ALA A 55 6.56 4.21 -2.47
C ALA A 55 7.07 4.39 -3.89
N PHE A 56 6.14 4.58 -4.83
CA PHE A 56 6.43 4.69 -6.24
C PHE A 56 5.62 5.83 -6.86
N SER A 57 6.25 6.60 -7.74
CA SER A 57 5.56 7.67 -8.48
C SER A 57 4.79 7.10 -9.67
N VAL A 58 3.57 7.59 -9.87
CA VAL A 58 2.70 7.21 -10.99
C VAL A 58 2.45 8.44 -11.86
N SER A 59 2.80 8.35 -13.15
CA SER A 59 2.50 9.42 -14.10
C SER A 59 1.00 9.58 -14.28
N LYS A 60 0.54 10.77 -14.70
CA LYS A 60 -0.89 11.03 -14.91
C LYS A 60 -1.55 10.02 -15.86
N LYS A 61 -0.82 9.58 -16.90
CA LYS A 61 -1.29 8.57 -17.87
C LYS A 61 -1.43 7.17 -17.25
N GLY A 62 -0.66 6.87 -16.20
CA GLY A 62 -0.69 5.58 -15.51
C GLY A 62 -1.79 5.45 -14.46
N VAL A 63 -2.46 6.54 -14.07
CA VAL A 63 -3.42 6.55 -12.95
C VAL A 63 -4.52 5.50 -13.13
N ASP A 64 -5.19 5.47 -14.28
CA ASP A 64 -6.30 4.54 -14.51
C ASP A 64 -5.84 3.08 -14.49
N TRP A 65 -4.66 2.80 -15.03
CA TRP A 65 -4.08 1.46 -15.02
C TRP A 65 -3.73 1.02 -13.59
N VAL A 66 -3.11 1.88 -12.79
CA VAL A 66 -2.78 1.58 -11.39
C VAL A 66 -4.03 1.45 -10.53
N CYS A 67 -5.07 2.28 -10.75
CA CYS A 67 -6.35 2.10 -10.08
C CYS A 67 -6.94 0.71 -10.34
N LYS A 68 -6.97 0.29 -11.62
CA LYS A 68 -7.45 -1.05 -11.99
C LYS A 68 -6.58 -2.14 -11.37
N TYR A 69 -5.27 -1.95 -11.32
CA TYR A 69 -4.35 -2.88 -10.67
C TYR A 69 -4.72 -3.08 -9.18
N ILE A 70 -4.81 -1.98 -8.42
CA ILE A 70 -5.13 -1.98 -6.99
C ILE A 70 -6.48 -2.65 -6.73
N LEU A 71 -7.51 -2.31 -7.50
CA LEU A 71 -8.85 -2.86 -7.29
C LEU A 71 -8.97 -4.36 -7.67
N ASN A 72 -8.03 -4.89 -8.44
CA ASN A 72 -8.00 -6.31 -8.85
C ASN A 72 -7.02 -7.17 -8.02
N GLN A 73 -6.47 -6.64 -6.93
CA GLN A 73 -5.50 -7.30 -6.06
C GLN A 73 -5.95 -8.67 -5.54
N ALA A 74 -7.22 -8.82 -5.16
CA ALA A 74 -7.79 -10.12 -4.75
C ALA A 74 -7.65 -11.22 -5.82
N LYS A 75 -7.71 -10.86 -7.10
CA LYS A 75 -7.53 -11.79 -8.21
C LYS A 75 -6.04 -12.04 -8.48
N HIS A 76 -5.23 -10.99 -8.38
CA HIS A 76 -3.78 -11.04 -8.57
C HIS A 76 -3.10 -12.00 -7.59
N HIS A 77 -3.44 -11.91 -6.30
CA HIS A 77 -2.85 -12.75 -5.25
C HIS A 77 -3.32 -14.21 -5.23
N LYS A 78 -4.20 -14.60 -6.16
CA LYS A 78 -4.43 -16.02 -6.45
C LYS A 78 -3.30 -16.66 -7.25
N GLN A 79 -2.44 -15.84 -7.88
CA GLN A 79 -1.41 -16.28 -8.83
C GLN A 79 0.00 -15.82 -8.45
N GLU A 80 0.14 -14.67 -7.78
CA GLU A 80 1.44 -14.09 -7.38
C GLU A 80 1.41 -13.76 -5.87
N SER A 81 2.42 -14.20 -5.12
CA SER A 81 2.53 -13.86 -3.70
C SER A 81 3.09 -12.45 -3.53
N PHE A 82 2.81 -11.82 -2.38
CA PHE A 82 3.34 -10.49 -2.06
C PHE A 82 4.88 -10.42 -2.18
N ALA A 83 5.60 -11.47 -1.78
CA ALA A 83 7.06 -11.50 -1.89
C ALA A 83 7.56 -11.46 -3.34
N GLN A 84 6.88 -12.16 -4.25
CA GLN A 84 7.19 -12.14 -5.69
C GLN A 84 6.93 -10.76 -6.29
N GLU A 85 5.79 -10.16 -5.93
CA GLU A 85 5.40 -8.83 -6.38
C GLU A 85 6.40 -7.76 -5.91
N TYR A 86 6.78 -7.81 -4.63
CA TYR A 86 7.76 -6.89 -4.05
C TYR A 86 9.11 -6.95 -4.77
N ASP A 87 9.63 -8.15 -5.02
CA ASP A 87 10.87 -8.34 -5.78
C ASP A 87 10.75 -7.81 -7.21
N ARG A 88 9.61 -8.04 -7.87
CA ARG A 88 9.33 -7.53 -9.22
C ARG A 88 9.36 -6.00 -9.26
N TYR A 89 8.76 -5.33 -8.27
CA TYR A 89 8.81 -3.87 -8.19
C TYR A 89 10.22 -3.36 -7.93
N LEU A 90 10.96 -3.95 -6.99
CA LEU A 90 12.34 -3.56 -6.73
C LEU A 90 13.21 -3.68 -7.99
N LYS A 91 13.04 -4.73 -8.78
CA LYS A 91 13.77 -4.92 -10.05
C LYS A 91 13.40 -3.87 -11.10
N PHE A 92 12.12 -3.52 -11.21
CA PHE A 92 11.65 -2.53 -12.19
C PHE A 92 12.18 -1.12 -11.89
N TYR A 93 12.20 -0.71 -10.61
CA TYR A 93 12.57 0.65 -10.21
C TYR A 93 14.07 0.83 -9.89
N LYS A 94 14.86 -0.24 -9.87
CA LYS A 94 16.33 -0.17 -9.73
C LYS A 94 17.08 -0.12 -11.08
N GLN A 95 16.36 -0.04 -12.20
CA GLN A 95 16.95 0.15 -13.55
C GLN A 95 17.18 1.62 -13.86
#